data_AF-A0A7J3VQU5-F1
#
_entry.id   AF-A0A7J3VQU5-F1
#
_cell.length_a   1.000
_cell.length_b   1.000
_cell.length_c   1.000
_cell.angle_alpha   90.00
_cell.angle_beta   90.00
_cell.angle_gamma   90.00
#
_symmetry.space_group_name_H-M   'P 1'
#
loop_
_entity.id
_entity.type
_entity.pdbx_description
1 polymer ?
#
loop_
_entity_poly.entity_id
_entity_poly.type
_entity_poly.pdbx_seq_one_letter_code
_entity_poly.pdbx_strand_id
1 'polypeptide(L)' 'MLYLVIDKVRINFEPTDVSLAQLKMLAQTFKMYEDYKAAGKLKAAYAFADTPGGISIWDV' A
#
# COMPACT_ATOMS: atom_id res chain seq x y z
N MET A 1 -6.85 -17.68 -6.77
CA MET A 1 -7.22 -16.97 -8.02
C MET A 1 -6.40 -15.69 -8.06
N LEU A 2 -5.87 -15.28 -9.21
CA LEU A 2 -5.02 -14.09 -9.27
C LEU A 2 -5.83 -12.82 -9.44
N TYR A 3 -5.57 -11.83 -8.58
CA TYR A 3 -6.21 -10.51 -8.62
C TYR A 3 -5.16 -9.43 -8.86
N LEU A 4 -5.43 -8.56 -9.84
CA LEU A 4 -4.66 -7.34 -10.06
C LEU A 4 -5.37 -6.19 -9.33
N VAL A 5 -4.67 -5.53 -8.40
CA VAL A 5 -5.19 -4.41 -7.63
C VAL A 5 -4.38 -3.16 -7.95
N ILE A 6 -5.07 -2.05 -8.18
CA ILE A 6 -4.49 -0.75 -8.52
C ILE A 6 -4.94 0.23 -7.44
N ASP A 7 -4.01 0.62 -6.57
CA ASP A 7 -4.29 1.50 -5.43
C ASP A 7 -3.77 2.92 -5.73
N LYS A 8 -4.59 3.93 -5.41
CA LYS A 8 -4.17 5.34 -5.40
C LYS A 8 -4.27 5.89 -3.99
N VAL A 9 -3.16 6.41 -3.48
CA VAL A 9 -3.11 7.06 -2.17
C VAL A 9 -3.37 8.55 -2.38
N ARG A 10 -4.42 9.08 -1.74
CA ARG A 10 -4.65 10.53 -1.68
C ARG A 10 -4.04 11.06 -0.39
N ILE A 11 -2.96 11.82 -0.51
CA ILE A 11 -2.35 12.53 0.61
C ILE A 11 -2.95 13.94 0.61
N ASN A 12 -3.85 14.21 1.56
CA ASN A 12 -4.34 15.55 1.80
C ASN A 12 -3.40 16.23 2.80
N PHE A 13 -2.91 17.43 2.47
CA PHE A 13 -2.12 18.25 3.39
C PHE A 13 -3.04 18.81 4.48
N GLU A 14 -3.22 18.03 5.53
CA GLU A 14 -4.01 18.34 6.71
C GLU A 14 -3.11 18.79 7.87
N PRO A 15 -3.67 19.43 8.92
CA PRO A 15 -2.92 19.84 10.10
C PRO A 15 -2.08 18.68 10.70
N THR A 16 -0.99 19.04 11.39
CA THR A 16 0.13 18.16 11.80
C THR A 16 -0.30 16.82 12.43
N ASP A 17 -1.39 16.81 13.21
CA ASP A 17 -1.90 15.61 13.88
C ASP A 17 -2.46 14.57 12.90
N VAL A 18 -3.15 15.01 11.85
CA VAL A 18 -3.71 14.15 10.80
C VAL A 18 -2.59 13.62 9.90
N SER A 19 -1.58 14.44 9.64
CA SER A 19 -0.39 14.05 8.89
C SER A 19 0.37 12.90 9.57
N LEU A 20 0.50 12.92 10.91
CA LEU A 20 1.15 11.84 11.66
C LEU A 20 0.34 10.54 11.58
N ALA A 21 -0.99 10.62 11.65
CA ALA A 21 -1.87 9.46 11.53
C ALA A 21 -1.76 8.82 10.13
N GLN A 22 -1.75 9.63 9.07
CA GLN A 22 -1.57 9.16 7.69
C GLN A 22 -0.23 8.42 7.50
N LEU A 23 0.86 8.96 8.06
CA LEU A 23 2.17 8.31 8.00
C LEU A 23 2.21 6.97 8.76
N LYS A 24 1.57 6.91 9.95
CA LYS A 24 1.45 5.65 10.70
C LYS A 24 0.63 4.60 9.93
N MET A 25 -0.47 5.00 9.29
CA MET A 25 -1.26 4.10 8.46
C MET A 25 -0.44 3.55 7.29
N LEU A 26 0.30 4.40 6.57
CA LEU A 26 1.20 3.98 5.49
C LEU A 26 2.24 2.96 5.98
N ALA A 27 2.90 3.23 7.11
CA ALA A 27 3.88 2.31 7.69
C ALA A 27 3.26 0.95 8.04
N GLN A 28 2.05 0.95 8.60
CA GLN A 28 1.32 -0.29 8.90
C GLN A 28 0.95 -1.05 7.62
N THR A 29 0.51 -0.35 6.56
CA THR A 29 0.20 -0.97 5.26
C THR A 29 1.42 -1.67 4.66
N PHE A 30 2.60 -1.02 4.68
CA PHE A 30 3.83 -1.65 4.18
C PHE A 30 4.19 -2.90 4.98
N LYS A 31 4.05 -2.88 6.30
CA LYS A 31 4.27 -4.07 7.13
C LYS A 31 3.32 -5.21 6.76
N MET A 32 2.04 -4.92 6.53
CA MET A 32 1.07 -5.93 6.08
C MET A 32 1.47 -6.54 4.73
N TYR A 33 2.01 -5.76 3.81
CA TYR A 33 2.47 -6.26 2.51
C TYR A 33 3.63 -7.25 2.67
N GLU A 34 4.57 -6.99 3.58
CA GLU A 34 5.64 -7.92 3.91
C GLU A 34 5.10 -9.23 4.48
N ASP A 35 4.15 -9.16 5.42
CA ASP A 35 3.51 -10.33 6.01
C ASP A 35 2.75 -11.16 4.96
N TYR A 36 2.01 -10.51 4.06
CA TYR A 36 1.28 -11.19 2.97
C TYR A 36 2.19 -11.78 1.90
N LYS A 37 3.34 -11.15 1.66
CA LYS A 37 4.38 -11.69 0.77
C LYS A 37 5.00 -12.95 1.38
N ALA A 38 5.31 -12.93 2.68
CA ALA A 38 5.80 -14.09 3.40
C ALA A 38 4.77 -15.25 3.42
N ALA A 39 3.48 -14.93 3.52
CA ALA A 39 2.38 -15.90 3.43
C ALA A 39 2.08 -16.38 2.00
N GLY A 40 2.78 -15.88 0.98
CA GLY A 40 2.58 -16.26 -0.42
C GLY A 40 1.31 -15.70 -1.08
N LYS A 41 0.57 -14.84 -0.37
CA LYS A 41 -0.68 -14.20 -0.82
C LYS A 41 -0.44 -12.98 -1.69
N LEU A 42 0.66 -12.26 -1.47
CA LEU A 42 1.10 -11.15 -2.31
C LEU A 42 2.26 -11.61 -3.19
N LYS A 43 2.04 -11.72 -4.51
CA LYS A 43 3.06 -12.18 -5.47
C LYS A 43 4.00 -11.06 -5.89
N ALA A 44 3.46 -9.87 -6.13
CA ALA A 44 4.21 -8.70 -6.55
C ALA A 44 3.53 -7.41 -6.12
N ALA A 45 4.33 -6.36 -5.87
CA ALA A 45 3.87 -5.01 -5.61
C ALA A 45 4.87 -4.01 -6.21
N TYR A 46 4.34 -3.00 -6.91
CA TYR A 46 5.11 -1.94 -7.55
C TYR A 46 4.48 -0.59 -7.24
N ALA A 47 5.30 0.42 -6.95
CA ALA A 47 4.84 1.79 -6.79
C ALA A 47 4.74 2.50 -8.15
N PHE A 48 3.82 3.46 -8.27
CA PHE A 48 3.83 4.37 -9.42
C PHE A 48 4.99 5.36 -9.32
N ALA A 49 5.51 5.78 -10.47
CA ALA A 49 6.61 6.74 -10.54
C ALA A 49 6.16 8.20 -10.38
N ASP A 50 4.91 8.49 -10.73
CA ASP A 50 4.37 9.85 -10.89
C ASP A 50 3.34 10.22 -9.81
N THR A 51 2.78 9.24 -9.11
CA THR A 51 1.67 9.44 -8.18
C THR A 51 1.78 8.54 -6.95
N PRO A 52 1.27 8.96 -5.78
CA PRO A 52 1.20 8.08 -4.61
C PRO A 52 0.22 6.93 -4.87
N GLY A 53 0.72 5.70 -4.86
CA GLY A 53 -0.06 4.51 -5.20
C GLY A 53 0.79 3.41 -5.80
N GLY A 54 0.13 2.36 -6.29
CA GLY A 54 0.83 1.24 -6.91
C GLY A 54 -0.07 0.19 -7.52
N ILE A 55 0.57 -0.85 -8.06
CA ILE A 55 -0.05 -2.04 -8.62
C ILE A 55 0.43 -3.24 -7.79
N SER A 56 -0.50 -4.12 -7.43
CA SER A 56 -0.20 -5.35 -6.71
C SER A 56 -0.92 -6.56 -7.31
N ILE A 57 -0.29 -7.73 -7.19
CA ILE A 57 -0.82 -9.03 -7.65
C ILE A 57 -1.04 -9.92 -6.44
N TRP A 58 -2.28 -10.31 -6.22
CA TRP A 58 -2.70 -11.12 -5.09
C TRP A 58 -3.12 -12.51 -5.54
N ASP A 59 -2.79 -13.51 -4.73
CA ASP A 59 -3.17 -14.91 -4.89
C ASP A 59 -3.97 -15.33 -3.66
N VAL A 60 -5.30 -15.25 -3.80
CA VAL A 60 -6.28 -15.47 -2.74
C VAL A 60 -7.35 -16.45 -3.19
#